data_AF-A0A849R178-F1
#
_entry.id   AF-A0A849R178-F1
#
_cell.length_a   1.000
_cell.length_b   1.000
_cell.length_c   1.000
_cell.angle_alpha   90.00
_cell.angle_beta   90.00
_cell.angle_gamma   90.00
#
_symmetry.space_group_name_H-M   'P 1'
#
loop_
_entity.id
_entity.type
_entity.pdbx_description
1 polymer ?
#
loop_
_entity_poly.entity_id
_entity_poly.type
_entity_poly.pdbx_seq_one_letter_code
_entity_poly.pdbx_strand_id
1 'polypeptide(L)' 'IRWKGKLYIFESVPLGVCTQCGEKVIKPKVAKDIDKVLEGKSKPHKTIRVPVYEYVRAVA' A
#
# COMPACT_ATOMS: atom_id res chain seq x y z
N ILE A 1 0.51 1.92 -0.10
CA ILE A 1 1.81 1.73 0.60
C ILE A 1 2.89 2.48 -0.18
N ARG A 2 3.73 3.27 0.49
CA ARG A 2 4.95 3.83 -0.13
C ARG A 2 6.12 2.92 0.20
N TRP A 3 6.86 2.50 -0.80
CA TRP A 3 8.02 1.61 -0.65
C TRP A 3 9.09 1.96 -1.67
N LYS A 4 10.33 2.19 -1.20
CA LYS A 4 11.49 2.60 -2.02
C LYS A 4 11.17 3.71 -3.05
N GLY A 5 10.49 4.76 -2.60
CA GLY A 5 10.13 5.91 -3.45
C GLY A 5 9.00 5.70 -4.45
N LYS A 6 8.35 4.52 -4.46
CA LYS A 6 7.20 4.20 -5.33
C LYS A 6 5.91 4.05 -4.54
N LEU A 7 4.78 4.43 -5.14
CA LEU A 7 3.45 4.24 -4.57
C LEU A 7 2.82 2.95 -5.12
N TYR A 8 2.41 2.07 -4.22
CA TYR A 8 1.68 0.83 -4.52
C TYR A 8 0.28 0.89 -3.94
N ILE A 9 -0.71 0.48 -4.73
CA ILE A 9 -2.11 0.37 -4.33
C ILE A 9 -2.50 -1.10 -4.39
N PHE A 10 -2.98 -1.63 -3.26
CA PHE A 10 -3.50 -2.98 -3.16
C PHE A 10 -5.02 -2.91 -2.99
N GLU A 11 -5.74 -3.51 -3.92
CA GLU A 11 -7.20 -3.58 -3.89
C GLU A 11 -7.65 -4.89 -3.22
N SER A 12 -8.85 -4.87 -2.64
CA SER A 12 -9.47 -6.07 -2.05
C SER A 12 -8.59 -6.82 -1.04
N VAL A 13 -7.80 -6.08 -0.24
CA VAL A 13 -6.90 -6.67 0.76
C VAL A 13 -7.71 -7.39 1.84
N PRO A 14 -7.53 -8.70 2.04
CA PRO A 14 -8.22 -9.42 3.10
C PRO A 14 -7.77 -8.94 4.47
N LEU A 15 -8.71 -8.52 5.31
CA LEU A 15 -8.44 -8.08 6.68
C LEU A 15 -8.93 -9.13 7.68
N GLY A 16 -8.20 -9.27 8.77
CA GLY A 16 -8.68 -9.91 9.98
C GLY A 16 -9.31 -8.90 10.93
N VAL A 17 -9.87 -9.42 12.02
CA VAL A 17 -10.38 -8.63 13.14
C VAL A 17 -9.66 -9.13 14.39
N CYS A 18 -9.11 -8.21 15.19
CA CYS A 18 -8.54 -8.54 16.48
C CYS A 18 -9.66 -8.98 17.42
N THR A 19 -9.54 -10.15 18.03
CA THR A 19 -10.57 -10.70 18.92
C THR A 19 -10.67 -9.97 20.27
N GLN A 20 -9.65 -9.19 20.63
CA GLN A 20 -9.61 -8.46 21.91
C GLN A 20 -10.19 -7.05 21.80
N CYS A 21 -9.89 -6.31 20.73
CA CYS A 21 -10.31 -4.92 20.56
C CYS A 21 -11.23 -4.66 19.36
N GLY A 22 -11.45 -5.64 18.50
CA GLY A 22 -12.31 -5.49 17.31
C GLY A 22 -11.66 -4.73 16.15
N GLU A 23 -10.38 -4.35 16.26
CA GLU A 23 -9.70 -3.59 15.22
C GLU A 23 -9.45 -4.43 13.96
N LYS A 24 -9.57 -3.80 12.79
CA LYS A 24 -9.22 -4.43 11.51
C LYS A 24 -7.70 -4.52 11.39
N VAL A 25 -7.18 -5.72 11.17
CA VAL A 25 -5.74 -5.99 11.09
C VAL A 25 -5.37 -6.69 9.80
N ILE A 26 -4.19 -6.39 9.27
CA ILE A 26 -3.61 -7.19 8.18
C ILE A 26 -3.05 -8.46 8.80
N LYS A 27 -3.55 -9.63 8.39
CA LYS A 27 -3.06 -10.91 8.90
C LYS A 27 -1.62 -11.16 8.42
N PRO A 28 -0.76 -11.87 9.19
CA PRO A 28 0.63 -12.11 8.83
C PRO A 28 0.83 -12.74 7.43
N LYS A 29 -0.08 -13.63 7.02
CA LYS A 29 -0.05 -14.24 5.67
C LYS A 29 -0.22 -13.18 4.57
N VAL A 30 -1.18 -12.26 4.73
CA VAL A 30 -1.47 -11.19 3.77
C VAL A 30 -0.29 -10.21 3.69
N ALA A 31 0.31 -9.86 4.84
CA ALA A 31 1.51 -9.04 4.88
C ALA A 31 2.67 -9.67 4.10
N LYS A 32 2.96 -10.97 4.31
CA LYS A 32 3.99 -11.69 3.56
C LYS A 32 3.73 -11.72 2.06
N ASP A 33 2.48 -11.80 1.64
CA ASP A 33 2.14 -11.79 0.21
C ASP A 33 2.33 -10.39 -0.39
N ILE A 34 2.02 -9.32 0.35
CA ILE A 34 2.33 -7.94 -0.03
C ILE A 34 3.85 -7.75 -0.18
N ASP A 35 4.67 -8.27 0.75
CA ASP A 35 6.13 -8.15 0.69
C ASP A 35 6.70 -8.77 -0.60
N LYS A 36 6.21 -9.96 -0.99
CA LYS A 36 6.61 -10.59 -2.27
C LYS A 36 6.30 -9.71 -3.48
N VAL A 37 5.14 -9.07 -3.49
CA VAL A 37 4.74 -8.13 -4.56
C VAL A 37 5.70 -6.94 -4.62
N LEU A 38 6.04 -6.37 -3.45
CA LEU A 38 6.98 -5.25 -3.34
C LEU A 38 8.40 -5.64 -3.80
N GLU A 39 8.85 -6.86 -3.49
CA GLU A 39 10.12 -7.43 -3.96
C GLU A 39 10.19 -7.69 -5.48
N GLY A 40 9.12 -7.37 -6.23
CA GLY A 40 9.10 -7.49 -7.68
C GLY A 40 8.71 -8.87 -8.19
N LYS A 41 8.16 -9.74 -7.33
CA LYS A 41 7.76 -11.10 -7.72
C LYS A 41 6.42 -11.15 -8.48
N SER A 42 5.75 -10.01 -8.70
CA SER A 42 4.48 -9.96 -9.43
C SER A 42 4.30 -8.67 -10.23
N LYS A 43 3.63 -8.77 -11.39
CA LYS A 43 3.17 -7.61 -12.17
C LYS A 43 1.84 -7.07 -11.61
N PRO A 44 1.60 -5.75 -11.68
CA PRO A 44 0.34 -5.17 -11.24
C PRO A 44 -0.81 -5.59 -12.15
N HIS A 45 -2.00 -5.81 -11.57
CA HIS A 45 -3.21 -6.08 -12.34
C HIS A 45 -3.65 -4.88 -13.19
N LYS A 46 -3.49 -3.67 -12.64
CA LYS A 46 -3.66 -2.40 -13.35
C LYS A 46 -2.70 -1.34 -12.78
N THR A 47 -2.41 -0.33 -13.58
CA THR A 47 -1.62 0.84 -13.15
C THR A 47 -2.45 2.10 -13.33
N ILE A 48 -2.38 3.01 -12.36
CA ILE A 48 -3.00 4.34 -12.46
C ILE A 48 -1.92 5.42 -12.54
N ARG A 49 -2.21 6.51 -13.27
CA ARG A 49 -1.35 7.70 -13.30
C ARG A 49 -1.82 8.67 -12.23
N VAL A 50 -0.95 8.98 -11.27
CA VAL A 50 -1.28 9.88 -10.16
C VAL A 50 -0.39 11.12 -10.28
N PRO A 51 -0.95 12.31 -10.51
CA PRO A 51 -0.17 13.55 -10.46
C PRO A 51 0.28 13.82 -9.02
N VAL A 52 1.52 14.24 -8.85
CA VAL A 52 2.10 14.60 -7.55
C VAL A 52 2.58 16.03 -7.66
N TYR A 53 2.14 16.88 -6.74
CA TYR A 53 2.54 18.27 -6.65
C TYR A 53 3.43 18.44 -5.43
N GLU A 54 4.52 19.15 -5.59
CA GLU A 54 5.33 19.62 -4.48
C GLU A 54 4.71 20.92 -3.95
N TYR A 55 4.56 21.03 -2.63
CA TYR A 55 4.13 22.28 -2.03
C TYR A 55 5.27 23.28 -2.13
N VAL A 56 5.07 24.33 -2.91
CA VAL A 56 6.00 25.46 -3.00
C VAL A 56 5.34 26.64 -2.32
N ARG A 57 5.88 27.08 -1.17
CA ARG A 57 5.42 28.31 -0.54
C ARG A 57 5.89 29.48 -1.41
N ALA A 58 4.97 30.12 -2.12
CA ALA A 58 5.25 31.39 -2.74
C ALA A 58 5.49 32.43 -1.63
N VAL A 59 6.76 32.81 -1.44
CA VAL A 59 7.12 34.02 -0.69
C VAL A 59 7.37 35.08 -1.75
N ALA A 60 6.51 36.09 -1.78
CA ALA A 60 6.72 37.31 -2.55
C ALA A 60 7.77 38.19 -1.87
#